data_AF-A0A2H0PP74-F1
#
_entry.id   AF-A0A2H0PP74-F1
#
_cell.length_a   1.000
_cell.length_b   1.000
_cell.length_c   1.000
_cell.angle_alpha   90.00
_cell.angle_beta   90.00
_cell.angle_gamma   90.00
#
_symmetry.space_group_name_H-M   'P 1'
#
loop_
_entity.id
_entity.type
_entity.pdbx_description
1 polymer ?
#
loop_
_entity_poly.entity_id
_entity_poly.type
_entity_poly.pdbx_seq_one_letter_code
_entity_poly.pdbx_strand_id
1 'polypeptide(L)'
;MKWRLLPWAMSFFIVLGSVEVRGATSQVTRVRKQIKSLRKEIKDLKLSAQSLDEVHAKLLKELDEFESKFKARMGVIVVPLLSWPERLFTLRADSWTELEHAALVMKEVKKNLVREPLKLMSTREIRIEEVTALKKNLEENISELESKKELFGLRLEELKTFEKKKARAAAQSTDKNN
;
A
#
# COMPACT_ATOMS: atom_id res chain seq x y z
N MET A 1 12.76 18.52 -8.49
CA MET A 1 12.13 17.19 -8.38
C MET A 1 10.82 17.22 -9.15
N LYS A 2 10.74 16.53 -10.29
CA LYS A 2 9.58 16.52 -11.19
C LYS A 2 8.61 15.42 -10.75
N TRP A 3 7.53 15.80 -10.06
CA TRP A 3 6.38 14.94 -9.85
C TRP A 3 5.60 14.87 -11.16
N ARG A 4 5.71 13.76 -11.89
CA ARG A 4 4.84 13.45 -13.01
C ARG A 4 3.49 13.01 -12.44
N LEU A 5 2.54 13.94 -12.37
CA LEU A 5 1.13 13.63 -12.26
C LEU A 5 0.74 12.80 -13.49
N LEU A 6 0.45 11.52 -13.28
CA LEU A 6 -0.17 10.67 -14.28
C LEU A 6 -1.62 11.14 -14.49
N PRO A 7 -2.04 11.47 -15.73
CA PRO A 7 -3.39 11.89 -16.02
C PRO A 7 -4.26 10.64 -16.16
N TRP A 8 -4.76 10.11 -15.05
CA TRP A 8 -5.85 9.11 -15.06
C TRP A 8 -7.15 9.77 -14.61
N ALA A 9 -7.45 10.92 -15.22
CA ALA A 9 -8.77 11.52 -15.18
C ALA A 9 -9.57 11.03 -16.39
N MET A 10 -10.54 10.17 -16.10
CA MET A 10 -11.90 10.27 -16.64
C MET A 10 -12.03 10.35 -18.17
N SER A 11 -11.90 9.20 -18.82
CA SER A 11 -12.72 8.94 -20.02
C SER A 11 -13.94 8.12 -19.61
N PHE A 12 -14.92 8.80 -19.00
CA PHE A 12 -16.28 8.32 -18.86
C PHE A 12 -16.95 8.39 -20.23
N PHE A 13 -16.89 7.30 -21.00
CA PHE A 13 -17.81 7.11 -22.12
C PHE A 13 -18.84 6.05 -21.71
N ILE A 14 -19.96 6.54 -21.19
CA ILE A 14 -21.22 5.80 -21.19
C ILE A 14 -21.66 5.71 -22.66
N VAL A 15 -21.32 4.60 -23.32
CA VAL A 15 -21.94 4.24 -24.61
C VAL A 15 -23.23 3.49 -24.31
N LEU A 16 -24.26 4.25 -23.95
CA LEU A 16 -25.67 3.86 -24.08
C LEU A 16 -26.06 4.11 -25.55
N GLY A 17 -25.56 3.26 -26.45
CA GLY A 17 -25.82 3.34 -27.88
C GLY A 17 -26.44 2.04 -28.37
N SER A 18 -27.74 2.11 -28.67
CA SER A 18 -28.56 1.22 -29.50
C SER A 18 -27.85 -0.02 -30.08
N VAL A 19 -28.07 -1.19 -29.46
CA VAL A 19 -27.52 -2.45 -29.95
C VAL A 19 -28.34 -2.93 -31.14
N GLU A 20 -27.90 -2.56 -32.35
CA GLU A 20 -28.30 -3.27 -33.56
C GLU A 20 -27.71 -4.69 -33.56
N VAL A 21 -28.60 -5.63 -33.84
CA VAL A 21 -28.61 -7.05 -33.43
C VAL A 21 -27.65 -7.96 -34.23
N ARG A 22 -26.64 -7.42 -34.92
CA ARG A 22 -25.64 -8.19 -35.72
C ARG A 22 -24.34 -8.57 -34.97
N GLY A 23 -24.12 -8.09 -33.75
CA GLY A 23 -22.83 -8.22 -33.03
C GLY A 23 -22.80 -9.05 -31.73
N ALA A 24 -23.80 -9.87 -31.42
CA ALA A 24 -23.88 -10.56 -30.11
C ALA A 24 -22.65 -11.44 -29.79
N THR A 25 -22.14 -12.19 -30.78
CA THR A 25 -20.93 -13.02 -30.62
C THR A 25 -19.65 -12.19 -30.46
N SER A 26 -19.58 -11.01 -31.09
CA SER A 26 -18.46 -10.07 -30.92
C SER A 26 -18.49 -9.40 -29.53
N GLN A 27 -19.67 -9.16 -28.97
CA GLN A 27 -19.84 -8.68 -27.60
C GLN A 27 -19.45 -9.75 -26.56
N VAL A 28 -19.87 -11.01 -26.73
CA VAL A 28 -19.46 -12.11 -25.83
C VAL A 28 -17.95 -12.31 -25.83
N THR A 29 -17.31 -12.28 -27.00
CA THR A 29 -15.85 -12.39 -27.10
C THR A 29 -15.13 -11.18 -26.47
N ARG A 30 -15.67 -9.96 -26.60
CA ARG A 30 -15.14 -8.76 -25.94
C ARG A 30 -15.23 -8.85 -24.41
N VAL A 31 -16.38 -9.25 -23.87
CA VAL A 31 -16.58 -9.42 -22.41
C VAL A 31 -15.67 -10.54 -21.86
N ARG A 32 -15.49 -11.65 -22.59
CA ARG A 32 -14.51 -12.69 -22.22
C ARG A 32 -13.08 -12.17 -22.16
N LYS A 33 -12.67 -11.34 -23.12
CA LYS A 33 -11.34 -10.71 -23.11
C LYS A 33 -11.18 -9.79 -21.90
N GLN A 34 -12.19 -8.99 -21.56
CA GLN A 34 -12.19 -8.12 -20.37
C GLN A 34 -12.12 -8.92 -19.06
N ILE A 35 -12.87 -10.02 -18.93
CA ILE A 35 -12.76 -10.90 -17.76
C ILE A 35 -11.36 -11.50 -17.65
N LYS A 36 -10.75 -11.89 -18.77
CA LYS A 36 -9.39 -12.44 -18.78
C LYS A 36 -8.35 -11.40 -18.36
N SER A 37 -8.47 -10.15 -18.81
CA SER A 37 -7.58 -9.07 -18.38
C SER A 37 -7.73 -8.76 -16.89
N LEU A 38 -8.98 -8.65 -16.39
CA LEU A 38 -9.25 -8.41 -14.97
C LEU A 38 -8.70 -9.53 -14.09
N ARG A 39 -8.83 -10.80 -14.51
CA ARG A 39 -8.22 -11.93 -13.76
C ARG A 39 -6.71 -11.82 -13.67
N LYS A 40 -6.05 -11.36 -14.74
CA LYS A 40 -4.60 -11.16 -14.74
C LYS A 40 -4.22 -10.03 -13.79
N GLU A 41 -4.91 -8.90 -13.90
CA GLU A 41 -4.70 -7.73 -13.04
C GLU A 41 -4.90 -8.06 -11.55
N ILE A 42 -5.99 -8.75 -11.20
CA ILE A 42 -6.23 -9.24 -9.83
C ILE A 42 -5.09 -10.14 -9.35
N LYS A 43 -4.60 -11.05 -10.21
CA LYS A 43 -3.49 -11.94 -9.86
C LYS A 43 -2.20 -11.15 -9.60
N ASP A 44 -1.90 -10.18 -10.47
CA ASP A 44 -0.71 -9.34 -10.35
C ASP A 44 -0.77 -8.47 -9.08
N LEU A 45 -1.94 -7.90 -8.75
CA LEU A 45 -2.14 -7.16 -7.49
C LEU A 45 -2.05 -8.05 -6.26
N LYS A 46 -2.57 -9.28 -6.29
CA LYS A 46 -2.42 -10.24 -5.19
C LYS A 46 -0.95 -10.60 -4.94
N LEU A 47 -0.16 -10.77 -5.99
CA LEU A 47 1.29 -10.96 -5.87
C LEU A 47 1.96 -9.73 -5.26
N SER A 48 1.55 -8.53 -5.65
CA SER A 48 2.05 -7.29 -5.06
C SER A 48 1.67 -7.13 -3.58
N ALA A 49 0.50 -7.61 -3.16
CA ALA A 49 0.10 -7.60 -1.76
C ALA A 49 0.96 -8.57 -0.93
N GLN A 50 1.24 -9.76 -1.47
CA GLN A 50 2.12 -10.75 -0.82
C GLN A 50 3.56 -10.22 -0.65
N SER A 51 4.13 -9.57 -1.67
CA SER A 51 5.45 -8.97 -1.52
C SER A 51 5.46 -7.83 -0.50
N LEU A 52 4.36 -7.10 -0.37
CA LEU A 52 4.19 -6.06 0.65
C LEU A 52 4.13 -6.65 2.07
N ASP A 53 3.50 -7.81 2.24
CA ASP A 53 3.49 -8.56 3.51
C ASP A 53 4.90 -8.98 3.93
N GLU A 54 5.73 -9.43 2.99
CA GLU A 54 7.14 -9.74 3.27
C GLU A 54 7.93 -8.51 3.72
N VAL A 55 7.69 -7.36 3.09
CA VAL A 55 8.33 -6.09 3.47
C VAL A 55 7.85 -5.67 4.86
N HIS A 56 6.57 -5.76 5.14
CA HIS A 56 5.99 -5.43 6.44
C HIS A 56 6.58 -6.29 7.55
N ALA A 57 6.65 -7.61 7.35
CA ALA A 57 7.26 -8.54 8.32
C ALA A 57 8.75 -8.23 8.57
N LYS A 58 9.50 -7.87 7.52
CA LYS A 58 10.90 -7.44 7.66
C LYS A 58 11.02 -6.15 8.48
N LEU A 59 10.19 -5.15 8.20
CA LEU A 59 10.21 -3.87 8.92
C LEU A 59 9.85 -4.03 10.41
N LEU A 60 8.87 -4.88 10.74
CA LEU A 60 8.55 -5.21 12.13
C LEU A 60 9.74 -5.85 12.85
N LYS A 61 10.40 -6.82 12.21
CA LYS A 61 11.59 -7.46 12.78
C LYS A 61 12.73 -6.46 12.97
N GLU A 62 12.97 -5.57 12.01
CA GLU A 62 13.97 -4.50 12.12
C GLU A 62 13.66 -3.53 13.27
N LEU A 63 12.37 -3.21 13.48
CA LEU A 63 11.92 -2.37 14.59
C LEU A 63 12.19 -3.06 15.94
N ASP A 64 11.81 -4.32 16.09
CA ASP A 64 12.04 -5.12 17.32
C ASP A 64 13.54 -5.24 17.65
N GLU A 65 14.37 -5.56 16.65
CA GLU A 65 15.82 -5.63 16.82
C GLU A 65 16.40 -4.27 17.23
N PHE A 66 15.90 -3.18 16.65
CA PHE A 66 16.33 -1.83 17.01
C PHE A 66 15.90 -1.45 18.42
N GLU A 67 14.65 -1.73 18.81
CA GLU A 67 14.16 -1.50 20.16
C GLU A 67 14.97 -2.25 21.20
N SER A 68 15.28 -3.52 20.96
CA SER A 68 16.08 -4.34 21.87
C SER A 68 17.49 -3.74 22.04
N LYS A 69 18.16 -3.40 20.93
CA LYS A 69 19.47 -2.73 20.96
C LYS A 69 19.41 -1.36 21.62
N PHE A 70 18.35 -0.61 21.39
CA PHE A 70 18.14 0.70 21.99
C PHE A 70 17.94 0.60 23.50
N LYS A 71 17.05 -0.28 23.98
CA LYS A 71 16.83 -0.55 25.42
C LYS A 71 18.14 -0.94 26.11
N ALA A 72 18.92 -1.83 25.50
CA ALA A 72 20.22 -2.22 26.02
C ALA A 72 21.21 -1.03 26.09
N ARG A 73 21.33 -0.24 25.02
CA ARG A 73 22.21 0.96 24.99
C ARG A 73 21.75 2.03 25.97
N MET A 74 20.44 2.22 26.12
CA MET A 74 19.88 3.17 27.08
C MET A 74 20.30 2.80 28.50
N GLY A 75 20.17 1.53 28.89
CA GLY A 75 20.57 1.08 30.22
C GLY A 75 22.08 1.16 30.48
N VAL A 76 22.91 0.75 29.50
CA VAL A 76 24.36 0.61 29.70
C VAL A 76 25.12 1.92 29.50
N ILE A 77 24.68 2.78 28.58
CA ILE A 77 25.46 3.94 28.14
C ILE A 77 24.73 5.25 28.48
N VAL A 78 23.48 5.38 28.07
CA VAL A 78 22.77 6.66 28.13
C VAL A 78 22.37 7.02 29.55
N VAL A 79 21.79 6.09 30.32
CA VAL A 79 21.41 6.32 31.72
C VAL A 79 22.63 6.73 32.57
N PRO A 80 23.77 6.01 32.51
CA PRO A 80 25.00 6.46 33.17
C PRO A 80 25.47 7.86 32.75
N LEU A 81 25.49 8.17 31.45
CA LEU A 81 25.88 9.49 30.94
C LEU A 81 24.92 10.61 31.37
N LEU A 82 23.63 10.33 31.47
CA LEU A 82 22.63 11.27 31.98
C LEU A 82 22.82 11.51 33.48
N SER A 83 23.14 10.46 34.23
CA SER A 83 23.43 10.51 35.68
C SER A 83 24.85 10.97 36.01
N TRP A 84 25.68 11.26 35.00
CA TRP A 84 27.08 11.62 35.20
C TRP A 84 27.18 12.90 36.04
N PRO A 85 27.87 12.87 37.19
CA PRO A 85 27.94 14.02 38.08
C PRO A 85 28.76 15.14 37.44
N GLU A 86 28.17 16.33 37.35
CA GLU A 86 28.79 17.54 36.78
C GLU A 86 30.08 17.94 37.51
N ARG A 87 30.25 17.47 38.76
CA ARG A 87 31.44 17.69 39.61
C ARG A 87 32.75 17.13 39.04
N LEU A 88 32.70 16.22 38.07
CA LEU A 88 33.92 15.68 37.43
C LEU A 88 34.55 16.67 36.44
N PHE A 89 33.78 17.63 35.90
CA PHE A 89 34.32 18.68 35.02
C PHE A 89 34.98 19.81 35.81
N THR A 90 34.45 20.12 37.00
CA THR A 90 35.03 21.12 37.92
C THR A 90 36.41 20.77 38.44
N LEU A 91 36.80 19.49 38.37
CA LEU A 91 38.13 19.01 38.81
C LEU A 91 39.20 19.06 37.71
N ARG A 92 38.82 19.32 36.45
CA ARG A 92 39.71 19.20 35.28
C ARG A 92 39.83 20.45 34.42
N ALA A 93 38.92 21.40 34.54
CA ALA A 93 38.97 22.65 33.80
C ALA A 93 39.66 23.72 34.63
N ASP A 94 40.66 24.37 34.04
CA ASP A 94 41.49 25.37 34.73
C ASP A 94 40.88 26.77 34.63
N SER A 95 39.90 26.96 33.74
CA SER A 95 39.22 28.25 33.51
C SER A 95 37.70 28.17 33.59
N TRP A 96 37.08 29.28 34.00
CA TRP A 96 35.62 29.40 34.06
C TRP A 96 34.96 29.26 32.68
N THR A 97 35.60 29.75 31.62
CA THR A 97 35.12 29.61 30.23
C THR A 97 35.07 28.16 29.76
N GLU A 98 36.04 27.34 30.17
CA GLU A 98 36.04 25.90 29.86
C GLU A 98 34.93 25.17 30.59
N LEU A 99 34.63 25.56 31.84
CA LEU A 99 33.51 25.02 32.61
C LEU A 99 32.16 25.32 31.96
N GLU A 100 31.92 26.57 31.57
CA GLU A 100 30.67 26.94 30.88
C GLU A 100 30.52 26.24 29.54
N HIS A 101 31.61 26.18 28.75
CA HIS A 101 31.58 25.50 27.46
C HIS A 101 31.32 24.00 27.62
N ALA A 102 31.96 23.33 28.58
CA ALA A 102 31.71 21.93 28.90
C ALA A 102 30.25 21.69 29.33
N ALA A 103 29.68 22.59 30.14
CA ALA A 103 28.27 22.50 30.55
C ALA A 103 27.31 22.62 29.36
N LEU A 104 27.57 23.55 28.41
CA LEU A 104 26.78 23.70 27.18
C LEU A 104 26.89 22.47 26.28
N VAL A 105 28.10 21.94 26.07
CA VAL A 105 28.33 20.72 25.28
C VAL A 105 27.59 19.55 25.92
N MET A 106 27.72 19.35 27.23
CA MET A 106 27.03 18.27 27.92
C MET A 106 25.51 18.39 27.83
N LYS A 107 24.95 19.60 27.92
CA LYS A 107 23.51 19.84 27.74
C LYS A 107 23.04 19.43 26.35
N GLU A 108 23.78 19.80 25.30
CA GLU A 108 23.40 19.46 23.93
C GLU A 108 23.62 17.96 23.64
N VAL A 109 24.68 17.36 24.17
CA VAL A 109 24.94 15.90 24.09
C VAL A 109 23.82 15.11 24.76
N LYS A 110 23.42 15.48 26.00
CA LYS A 110 22.29 14.82 26.71
C LYS A 110 20.99 14.92 25.92
N LYS A 111 20.72 16.07 25.30
CA LYS A 111 19.54 16.29 24.45
C LYS A 111 19.56 15.43 23.19
N ASN A 112 20.71 15.34 22.50
CA ASN A 112 20.84 14.57 21.26
C ASN A 112 20.84 13.06 21.51
N LEU A 113 21.44 12.59 22.62
CA LEU A 113 21.44 11.20 23.05
C LEU A 113 20.03 10.59 23.16
N VAL A 114 19.05 11.39 23.56
CA VAL A 114 17.65 10.95 23.67
C VAL A 114 16.88 11.22 22.38
N ARG A 115 17.09 12.39 21.76
CA ARG A 115 16.26 12.84 20.63
C ARG A 115 16.51 12.08 19.34
N GLU A 116 17.76 11.77 19.00
CA GLU A 116 18.07 11.10 17.73
C GLU A 116 17.51 9.68 17.65
N PRO A 117 17.67 8.81 18.67
CA PRO A 117 17.10 7.47 18.63
C PRO A 117 15.57 7.47 18.56
N LEU A 118 14.90 8.38 19.30
CA LEU A 118 13.44 8.53 19.24
C LEU A 118 12.96 8.98 17.86
N LYS A 119 13.67 9.91 17.22
CA LYS A 119 13.39 10.29 15.82
C LYS A 119 13.52 9.09 14.89
N LEU A 120 14.57 8.29 15.04
CA LEU A 120 14.77 7.09 14.22
C LEU A 120 13.67 6.05 14.43
N MET A 121 13.22 5.81 15.66
CA MET A 121 12.06 4.95 15.94
C MET A 121 10.81 5.46 15.26
N SER A 122 10.46 6.74 15.48
CA SER A 122 9.30 7.36 14.86
C SER A 122 9.34 7.26 13.33
N THR A 123 10.50 7.47 12.69
CA THR A 123 10.60 7.30 11.22
C THR A 123 10.36 5.86 10.75
N ARG A 124 10.67 4.84 11.57
CA ARG A 124 10.40 3.44 11.23
C ARG A 124 8.93 3.08 11.45
N GLU A 125 8.33 3.56 12.54
CA GLU A 125 6.90 3.43 12.81
C GLU A 125 6.07 4.05 11.67
N ILE A 126 6.41 5.27 11.25
CA ILE A 126 5.76 5.94 10.11
C ILE A 126 5.86 5.07 8.83
N ARG A 127 7.03 4.47 8.55
CA ARG A 127 7.16 3.59 7.37
C ARG A 127 6.29 2.33 7.47
N ILE A 128 6.13 1.77 8.66
CA ILE A 128 5.24 0.62 8.89
C ILE A 128 3.78 1.05 8.65
N GLU A 129 3.39 2.21 9.13
CA GLU A 129 2.06 2.79 8.88
C GLU A 129 1.82 3.05 7.38
N GLU A 130 2.80 3.62 6.68
CA GLU A 130 2.75 3.85 5.23
C GLU A 130 2.55 2.53 4.47
N VAL A 131 3.31 1.49 4.81
CA VAL A 131 3.17 0.16 4.21
C VAL A 131 1.80 -0.44 4.53
N THR A 132 1.31 -0.28 5.75
CA THR A 132 -0.02 -0.76 6.15
C THR A 132 -1.14 -0.06 5.37
N ALA A 133 -1.02 1.26 5.15
CA ALA A 133 -1.96 2.03 4.35
C ALA A 133 -1.92 1.60 2.87
N LEU A 134 -0.73 1.37 2.30
CA LEU A 134 -0.57 0.85 0.95
C LEU A 134 -1.21 -0.54 0.79
N LYS A 135 -1.05 -1.41 1.80
CA LYS A 135 -1.70 -2.73 1.81
C LYS A 135 -3.22 -2.60 1.76
N LYS A 136 -3.79 -1.77 2.64
CA LYS A 136 -5.24 -1.55 2.68
C LYS A 136 -5.77 -1.02 1.35
N ASN A 137 -5.07 -0.05 0.73
CA ASN A 137 -5.42 0.46 -0.59
C ASN A 137 -5.36 -0.63 -1.67
N LEU A 138 -4.39 -1.54 -1.63
CA LEU A 138 -4.31 -2.67 -2.56
C LEU A 138 -5.47 -3.66 -2.36
N GLU A 139 -5.83 -3.96 -1.11
CA GLU A 139 -6.98 -4.82 -0.78
C GLU A 139 -8.30 -4.22 -1.26
N GLU A 140 -8.50 -2.92 -1.05
CA GLU A 140 -9.66 -2.17 -1.58
C GLU A 140 -9.70 -2.25 -3.12
N ASN A 141 -8.59 -1.99 -3.81
CA ASN A 141 -8.50 -2.13 -5.27
C ASN A 141 -8.79 -3.55 -5.77
N ILE A 142 -8.31 -4.58 -5.05
CA ILE A 142 -8.60 -5.98 -5.38
C ILE A 142 -10.10 -6.23 -5.27
N SER A 143 -10.75 -5.77 -4.19
CA SER A 143 -12.20 -5.94 -4.00
C SER A 143 -13.04 -5.24 -5.08
N GLU A 144 -12.61 -4.04 -5.51
CA GLU A 144 -13.25 -3.34 -6.63
C GLU A 144 -13.11 -4.09 -7.95
N LEU A 145 -11.94 -4.67 -8.23
CA LEU A 145 -11.74 -5.44 -9.45
C LEU A 145 -12.48 -6.78 -9.42
N GLU A 146 -12.61 -7.40 -8.24
CA GLU A 146 -13.39 -8.61 -8.04
C GLU A 146 -14.89 -8.36 -8.29
N SER A 147 -15.46 -7.28 -7.73
CA SER A 147 -16.86 -6.89 -8.02
C SER A 147 -17.07 -6.52 -9.49
N LYS A 148 -16.13 -5.82 -10.14
CA LYS A 148 -16.18 -5.55 -11.59
C LYS A 148 -16.17 -6.85 -12.40
N LYS A 149 -15.34 -7.82 -12.02
CA LYS A 149 -15.28 -9.14 -12.67
C LYS A 149 -16.60 -9.91 -12.51
N GLU A 150 -17.24 -9.86 -11.34
CA GLU A 150 -18.55 -10.47 -11.09
C GLU A 150 -19.64 -9.84 -11.98
N LEU A 151 -19.67 -8.50 -12.06
CA LEU A 151 -20.61 -7.78 -12.93
C LEU A 151 -20.44 -8.15 -14.41
N PHE A 152 -19.20 -8.27 -14.90
CA PHE A 152 -18.96 -8.77 -16.26
C PHE A 152 -19.35 -10.24 -16.42
N GLY A 153 -19.24 -11.06 -15.37
CA GLY A 153 -19.75 -12.43 -15.33
C GLY A 153 -21.26 -12.48 -15.54
N LEU A 154 -22.02 -11.69 -14.78
CA LEU A 154 -23.47 -11.58 -14.90
C LEU A 154 -23.90 -11.11 -16.30
N ARG A 155 -23.27 -10.06 -16.84
CA ARG A 155 -23.52 -9.60 -18.22
C ARG A 155 -23.28 -10.70 -19.26
N LEU A 156 -22.26 -11.53 -19.05
CA LEU A 156 -21.96 -12.64 -19.96
C LEU A 156 -23.02 -13.74 -19.89
N GLU A 157 -23.59 -14.00 -18.71
CA GLU A 157 -24.70 -14.92 -18.53
C GLU A 157 -25.99 -14.39 -19.17
N GLU A 158 -26.32 -13.12 -18.95
CA GLU A 158 -27.44 -12.44 -19.61
C GLU A 158 -27.33 -12.58 -21.13
N LEU A 159 -26.19 -12.22 -21.73
CA LEU A 159 -25.94 -12.34 -23.17
C LEU A 159 -26.14 -13.78 -23.66
N LYS A 160 -25.65 -14.79 -22.93
CA LYS A 160 -25.90 -16.20 -23.27
C LYS A 160 -27.38 -16.57 -23.21
N THR A 161 -28.13 -16.06 -22.23
CA THR A 161 -29.58 -16.32 -22.16
C THR A 161 -30.33 -15.66 -23.31
N PHE A 162 -29.93 -14.44 -23.71
CA PHE A 162 -30.48 -13.77 -24.89
C PHE A 162 -30.20 -14.53 -26.19
N GLU A 163 -28.96 -15.01 -26.38
CA GLU A 163 -28.61 -15.86 -27.52
C GLU A 163 -29.46 -17.14 -27.57
N LYS A 164 -29.62 -17.83 -26.42
CA LYS A 164 -30.48 -19.03 -26.32
C LYS A 164 -31.94 -18.73 -26.62
N LYS A 165 -32.51 -17.65 -26.08
CA LYS A 165 -33.90 -17.22 -26.34
C LYS A 165 -34.10 -16.90 -27.82
N LYS A 166 -33.15 -16.19 -28.44
CA LYS A 166 -33.19 -15.86 -29.86
C LYS A 166 -33.13 -17.10 -30.76
N ALA A 167 -32.27 -18.06 -30.45
CA ALA A 167 -32.20 -19.33 -31.18
C ALA A 167 -33.52 -20.11 -31.13
N ARG A 168 -34.19 -20.14 -29.97
CA ARG A 168 -35.51 -20.78 -29.81
C ARG A 168 -36.61 -20.07 -30.60
N ALA A 169 -36.61 -18.73 -30.59
CA ALA A 169 -37.57 -17.95 -31.37
C ALA A 169 -37.40 -18.13 -32.88
N ALA A 170 -36.15 -18.24 -33.36
CA ALA A 170 -35.86 -18.54 -34.76
C ALA A 170 -36.38 -19.93 -35.16
N ALA A 171 -36.14 -20.96 -34.34
CA ALA A 171 -36.63 -22.32 -34.59
C ALA A 171 -38.17 -22.42 -34.63
N GLN A 172 -38.88 -21.68 -33.76
CA GLN A 172 -40.34 -21.64 -33.76
C GLN A 172 -40.93 -20.88 -34.96
N SER A 173 -40.18 -19.95 -35.57
CA SER A 173 -40.61 -19.24 -36.77
C SER A 173 -40.47 -20.08 -38.04
N THR A 174 -39.51 -21.01 -38.08
CA THR A 174 -39.33 -21.94 -39.20
C THR A 174 -40.38 -23.06 -39.22
N ASP A 175 -40.87 -23.50 -38.06
CA ASP A 175 -41.94 -24.52 -37.95
C ASP A 175 -43.33 -24.02 -38.34
N LYS A 176 -43.55 -22.70 -38.40
CA LYS A 176 -44.86 -22.12 -38.81
C LYS A 176 -44.97 -21.87 -40.32
N ASN A 177 -43.86 -21.97 -41.04
CA ASN A 177 -43.78 -21.72 -42.49
C ASN A 177 -43.64 -23.01 -43.32
N ASN A 178 -43.68 -24.17 -42.67
CA ASN A 178 -43.83 -25.51 -43.28
C ASN A 178 -45.19 -26.08 -42.89
#